data_AF-A0A0Q9PJR4-F1
#
_entry.id   AF-A0A0Q9PJR4-F1
#
_cell.length_a   1.000
_cell.length_b   1.000
_cell.length_c   1.000
_cell.angle_alpha   90.00
_cell.angle_beta   90.00
_cell.angle_gamma   90.00
#
_symmetry.space_group_name_H-M   'P 1'
#
loop_
_entity.id
_entity.type
_entity.pdbx_description
1 polymer ?
#
loop_
_entity_poly.entity_id
_entity_poly.type
_entity_poly.pdbx_seq_one_letter_code
_entity_poly.pdbx_strand_id
1 'polypeptide(L)'
;MTQEPQPTDAGKRRWPHTGGYVFVNDGERLPCTCLDTCSVPYCSGRCGCDACSLAFTITLDEMGVLGPDGYTISEEEGRARFGPLWPNP
;
A
#
# COMPACT_ATOMS: atom_id res chain seq x y z
N MET A 1 22.70 -16.18 -3.45
CA MET A 1 22.25 -14.84 -3.89
C MET A 1 20.74 -14.91 -3.99
N THR A 2 20.03 -14.51 -2.94
CA THR A 2 18.56 -14.51 -2.96
C THR A 2 18.15 -13.30 -3.77
N GLN A 3 17.52 -13.51 -4.91
CA GLN A 3 17.08 -12.42 -5.78
C GLN A 3 15.99 -11.64 -5.06
N GLU A 4 16.15 -10.32 -4.95
CA GLU A 4 15.18 -9.45 -4.29
C GLU A 4 13.85 -9.52 -5.06
N PRO A 5 12.70 -9.76 -4.38
CA PRO A 5 11.43 -9.93 -5.06
C PRO A 5 11.07 -8.67 -5.87
N GLN A 6 10.59 -8.88 -7.09
CA GLN A 6 10.36 -7.82 -8.08
C GLN A 6 8.87 -7.46 -8.18
N PRO A 7 8.52 -6.18 -8.37
CA PRO A 7 7.14 -5.77 -8.64
C PRO A 7 6.62 -6.34 -9.96
N THR A 8 5.32 -6.63 -9.98
CA THR A 8 4.62 -6.96 -11.22
C THR A 8 4.46 -5.73 -12.11
N ASP A 9 4.11 -5.91 -13.38
CA ASP A 9 3.82 -4.77 -14.26
C ASP A 9 2.61 -3.96 -13.80
N ALA A 10 1.61 -4.61 -13.21
CA ALA A 10 0.50 -3.93 -12.56
C ALA A 10 0.97 -3.13 -11.33
N GLY A 11 1.88 -3.69 -10.53
CA GLY A 11 2.56 -2.98 -9.44
C GLY A 11 3.30 -1.74 -9.93
N LYS A 12 4.08 -1.85 -11.02
CA LYS A 12 4.79 -0.73 -11.65
C LYS A 12 3.84 0.36 -12.16
N ARG A 13 2.71 -0.02 -12.76
CA ARG A 13 1.68 0.94 -13.20
C ARG A 13 1.03 1.68 -12.03
N ARG A 14 0.87 1.00 -10.88
CA ARG A 14 0.29 1.58 -9.65
C ARG A 14 1.26 2.51 -8.94
N TRP A 15 2.55 2.16 -8.93
CA TRP A 15 3.61 2.93 -8.28
C TRP A 15 4.69 3.38 -9.27
N PRO A 16 4.34 4.24 -10.26
CA PRO A 16 5.28 4.59 -11.33
C PRO A 16 6.49 5.38 -10.82
N HIS A 17 6.32 6.16 -9.75
CA HIS A 17 7.38 7.00 -9.16
C HIS A 17 8.43 6.19 -8.38
N THR A 18 8.08 5.00 -7.89
CA THR A 18 8.99 4.09 -7.18
C THR A 18 9.38 2.86 -8.01
N GLY A 19 8.87 2.72 -9.23
CA GLY A 19 9.07 1.53 -10.06
C GLY A 19 8.33 0.29 -9.54
N GLY A 20 7.22 0.44 -8.84
CA GLY A 20 6.41 -0.68 -8.32
C GLY A 20 6.65 -1.03 -6.86
N TYR A 21 7.46 -0.26 -6.14
CA TYR A 21 7.83 -0.52 -4.75
C TYR A 21 7.10 0.40 -3.76
N VAL A 22 6.82 -0.11 -2.56
CA VAL A 22 6.40 0.70 -1.42
C VAL A 22 7.58 0.76 -0.46
N PHE A 23 8.01 1.96 -0.10
CA PHE A 23 9.14 2.16 0.80
C PHE A 23 8.68 2.09 2.27
N VAL A 24 9.46 1.40 3.07
CA VAL A 24 9.38 1.41 4.52
C VAL A 24 10.41 2.41 5.06
N ASN A 25 10.25 2.85 6.30
CA ASN A 25 11.30 3.61 6.99
C ASN A 25 12.63 2.81 6.98
N ASP A 26 13.76 3.53 6.98
CA ASP A 26 15.11 2.95 6.95
C ASP A 26 15.53 2.24 5.65
N GLY A 27 14.85 2.54 4.53
CA GLY A 27 15.29 2.16 3.18
C GLY A 27 14.91 0.74 2.75
N GLU A 28 14.15 0.02 3.59
CA GLU A 28 13.48 -1.21 3.18
C GLU A 28 12.39 -0.90 2.14
N ARG A 29 12.10 -1.86 1.26
CA ARG A 29 11.06 -1.72 0.23
C ARG A 29 10.33 -3.02 0.00
N LEU A 30 9.03 -2.93 -0.20
CA LEU A 30 8.18 -4.06 -0.57
C LEU A 30 7.74 -3.95 -2.03
N PRO A 31 7.92 -5.01 -2.85
CA PRO A 31 7.43 -5.01 -4.21
C PRO A 31 5.92 -5.18 -4.25
N CYS A 32 5.23 -4.36 -5.03
CA CYS A 32 3.82 -4.57 -5.32
C CYS A 32 3.65 -5.76 -6.25
N THR A 33 3.06 -6.84 -5.74
CA THR A 33 2.81 -8.09 -6.47
C THR A 33 1.37 -8.24 -6.94
N CYS A 34 0.54 -7.19 -6.83
CA CYS A 34 -0.85 -7.28 -7.30
C CYS A 34 -0.88 -7.53 -8.82
N LEU A 35 -1.87 -8.32 -9.25
CA LEU A 35 -2.16 -8.57 -10.66
C LEU A 35 -3.16 -7.53 -11.17
N ASP A 36 -3.37 -7.47 -12.49
CA ASP A 36 -4.36 -6.58 -13.12
C ASP A 36 -5.81 -6.86 -12.69
N THR A 37 -6.07 -8.05 -12.14
CA THR A 37 -7.36 -8.43 -11.57
C THR A 37 -7.66 -7.76 -10.23
N CYS A 38 -6.72 -7.01 -9.66
CA CYS A 38 -6.98 -6.19 -8.48
C CYS A 38 -8.03 -5.11 -8.81
N SER A 39 -9.23 -5.31 -8.30
CA SER A 39 -10.44 -4.53 -8.59
C SER A 39 -10.43 -3.10 -8.05
N VAL A 40 -9.41 -2.72 -7.26
CA VAL A 40 -9.29 -1.38 -6.71
C VAL A 40 -8.27 -0.56 -7.51
N PRO A 41 -8.60 0.66 -7.94
CA PRO A 41 -7.65 1.53 -8.65
C PRO A 41 -6.52 2.04 -7.73
N TYR A 42 -6.73 2.03 -6.42
CA TYR A 42 -5.78 2.42 -5.38
C TYR A 42 -5.35 1.21 -4.53
N CYS A 43 -4.08 1.16 -4.11
CA CYS A 43 -3.59 0.13 -3.19
C CYS A 43 -4.12 0.40 -1.77
N SER A 44 -5.20 -0.26 -1.37
CA SER A 44 -5.79 -0.18 -0.02
C SER A 44 -5.67 -1.50 0.76
N GLY A 45 -4.70 -2.35 0.41
CA GLY A 45 -4.59 -3.72 0.91
C GLY A 45 -5.66 -4.70 0.38
N ARG A 46 -6.67 -4.26 -0.37
CA ARG A 46 -7.81 -5.12 -0.79
C ARG A 46 -7.43 -6.26 -1.75
N CYS A 47 -6.32 -6.16 -2.48
CA CYS A 47 -5.78 -7.30 -3.24
C CYS A 47 -4.97 -8.30 -2.39
N GLY A 48 -4.73 -8.01 -1.12
CA GLY A 48 -4.00 -8.88 -0.21
C GLY A 48 -2.49 -8.93 -0.44
N CYS A 49 -1.90 -8.03 -1.24
CA CYS A 49 -0.44 -7.95 -1.32
C CYS A 49 0.13 -7.10 -0.19
N ASP A 50 1.28 -7.53 0.34
CA ASP A 50 1.92 -6.89 1.49
C ASP A 50 2.27 -5.43 1.23
N ALA A 51 2.72 -5.08 0.02
CA ALA A 51 3.02 -3.70 -0.34
C ALA A 51 1.78 -2.80 -0.29
N CYS A 52 0.62 -3.24 -0.82
CA CYS A 52 -0.60 -2.45 -0.74
C CYS A 52 -1.14 -2.38 0.70
N SER A 53 -0.95 -3.42 1.50
CA SER A 53 -1.34 -3.43 2.93
C SER A 53 -0.47 -2.45 3.72
N LEU A 54 0.85 -2.49 3.54
CA LEU A 54 1.79 -1.56 4.16
C LEU A 54 1.48 -0.11 3.76
N ALA A 55 1.31 0.15 2.46
CA ALA A 55 0.98 1.48 1.98
C ALA A 55 -0.28 2.03 2.65
N PHE A 56 -1.31 1.19 2.80
CA PHE A 56 -2.54 1.58 3.48
C PHE A 56 -2.31 1.86 4.97
N THR A 57 -1.50 1.05 5.66
CA THR A 57 -1.11 1.33 7.05
C THR A 57 -0.35 2.65 7.18
N ILE A 58 0.58 2.97 6.28
CA ILE A 58 1.30 4.26 6.24
C ILE A 58 0.30 5.42 6.10
N THR A 59 -0.64 5.32 5.16
CA THR A 59 -1.69 6.35 5.02
C THR A 59 -2.49 6.54 6.30
N LEU A 60 -2.86 5.46 6.99
CA LEU A 60 -3.63 5.55 8.24
C LEU A 60 -2.81 6.16 9.39
N ASP A 61 -1.50 5.89 9.42
CA ASP A 61 -0.57 6.53 10.35
C ASP A 61 -0.43 8.03 10.09
N GLU A 62 -0.21 8.43 8.83
CA GLU A 62 -0.11 9.83 8.40
C GLU A 62 -1.40 10.63 8.70
N MET A 63 -2.55 9.97 8.59
CA MET A 63 -3.85 10.55 8.91
C MET A 63 -4.15 10.59 10.42
N GLY A 64 -3.24 10.08 11.26
CA GLY A 64 -3.38 10.07 12.71
C GLY A 64 -4.47 9.12 13.22
N VAL A 65 -4.84 8.11 12.43
CA VAL A 65 -5.87 7.13 12.79
C VAL A 65 -5.30 5.77 13.19
N LEU A 66 -3.97 5.63 13.23
CA LEU A 66 -3.28 4.53 13.87
C LEU A 66 -2.98 4.90 15.34
N GLY A 67 -3.46 4.10 16.30
CA GLY A 67 -3.31 4.31 17.74
C GLY A 67 -2.65 3.10 18.46
N PRO A 68 -2.45 3.19 19.78
CA PRO A 68 -1.68 2.20 20.55
C PRO A 68 -2.28 0.78 20.56
N ASP A 69 -3.59 0.65 20.40
CA ASP A 69 -4.31 -0.63 20.33
C ASP A 69 -4.70 -1.02 18.89
N GLY A 70 -4.13 -0.34 17.88
CA GLY A 70 -4.52 -0.45 16.48
C GLY A 70 -5.29 0.77 16.01
N TYR A 71 -6.13 0.61 14.99
CA TYR A 71 -6.80 1.74 14.36
C TYR A 71 -7.86 2.40 15.28
N THR A 72 -7.89 3.74 15.32
CA THR A 72 -8.92 4.52 16.04
C THR A 72 -10.28 4.48 15.35
N ILE A 73 -10.29 4.09 14.07
CA ILE A 73 -11.48 3.80 13.25
C ILE A 73 -11.37 2.36 12.73
N SER A 74 -12.47 1.76 12.29
CA SER A 74 -12.38 0.43 11.66
C SER A 74 -11.57 0.47 10.36
N GLU A 75 -10.97 -0.65 9.98
CA GLU A 75 -10.23 -0.77 8.71
C GLU A 75 -11.13 -0.51 7.48
N GLU A 76 -12.41 -0.88 7.58
CA GLU A 76 -13.43 -0.59 6.56
C GLU A 76 -13.69 0.92 6.44
N GLU A 77 -13.84 1.61 7.57
CA GLU A 77 -14.02 3.06 7.61
C GLU A 77 -12.79 3.81 7.10
N GLY A 78 -11.58 3.37 7.46
CA GLY A 78 -10.34 3.93 6.94
C GLY A 78 -10.25 3.79 5.41
N ARG A 79 -10.65 2.63 4.87
CA ARG A 79 -10.69 2.41 3.42
C ARG A 79 -11.69 3.33 2.72
N ALA A 80 -12.89 3.48 3.29
CA ALA A 80 -13.92 4.34 2.71
C ALA A 80 -13.50 5.82 2.70
N ARG A 81 -12.82 6.28 3.76
CA ARG A 81 -12.42 7.68 3.91
C ARG A 81 -11.15 8.04 3.16
N PHE A 82 -10.12 7.20 3.22
CA PHE A 82 -8.77 7.55 2.77
C PHE A 82 -8.32 6.82 1.51
N GLY A 83 -8.96 5.69 1.15
CA GLY A 83 -8.67 4.97 -0.09
C GLY A 83 -8.70 5.86 -1.35
N PRO A 84 -9.70 6.76 -1.53
CA PRO A 84 -9.76 7.65 -2.69
C PRO A 84 -8.70 8.76 -2.73
N LEU A 85 -8.01 9.05 -1.62
CA LEU A 85 -7.02 10.13 -1.52
C LEU A 85 -5.61 9.67 -1.93
N TRP A 86 -5.47 8.44 -2.40
CA TRP A 86 -4.21 7.78 -2.74
C TRP A 86 -4.08 7.53 -4.26
N PRO A 87 -2.87 7.55 -4.87
CA PRO A 87 -1.56 7.84 -4.28
C PRO A 87 -1.28 9.34 -4.40
N ASN A 88 -1.30 10.08 -3.30
CA ASN A 88 -0.78 11.44 -3.39
C ASN A 88 0.76 11.31 -3.45
N PRO A 89 1.42 11.86 -4.49
CA PRO A 89 2.87 11.83 -4.64
C PRO A 89 3.60 12.57 -3.51
#